data_AF-A0ABD4HQ13-F1
#
_entry.id   AF-A0ABD4HQ13-F1
#
_cell.length_a   1.000
_cell.length_b   1.000
_cell.length_c   1.000
_cell.angle_alpha   90.00
_cell.angle_beta   90.00
_cell.angle_gamma   90.00
#
_symmetry.space_group_name_H-M   'P 1'
#
loop_
_entity.id
_entity.type
_entity.pdbx_description
1 polymer ?
#
loop_
_entity_poly.entity_id
_entity_poly.type
_entity_poly.pdbx_seq_one_letter_code
_entity_poly.pdbx_strand_id
1 'polypeptide(L)' 'RYIGRYQLDASYLNGDYSAANQERVADQYVSSRYGSWDAAQAFWLANGWY' A
#
# COMPACT_ATOMS: atom_id res chain seq x y z
N ARG A 1 1.47 -0.61 15.75
CA ARG A 1 1.43 -1.74 14.79
C ARG A 1 1.28 -1.11 13.42
N TYR A 2 2.38 -1.09 12.66
CA TYR A 2 2.49 -0.39 11.39
C TYR A 2 1.38 -0.80 10.44
N ILE A 3 0.64 0.18 9.93
CA ILE A 3 -0.36 -0.02 8.91
C ILE A 3 0.35 0.15 7.57
N GLY A 4 0.58 -0.99 6.92
CA GLY A 4 1.18 -1.06 5.59
C GLY A 4 2.70 -0.93 5.57
N ARG A 5 3.30 -1.60 4.58
CA ARG A 5 4.73 -1.59 4.22
C ARG A 5 5.26 -0.21 3.79
N TYR A 6 4.46 0.84 3.93
CA TYR A 6 4.64 2.14 3.29
C TYR A 6 4.78 3.32 4.24
N GLN A 7 4.75 3.11 5.56
CA GLN A 7 4.85 4.21 6.53
C GLN A 7 3.90 5.37 6.12
N LEU A 8 2.66 5.03 5.72
CA LEU A 8 1.70 6.05 5.35
C LEU A 8 1.30 6.79 6.63
N ASP A 9 1.65 8.06 6.67
CA ASP A 9 1.41 8.95 7.79
C ASP A 9 -0.10 9.00 8.10
N ALA A 10 -0.44 8.96 9.39
CA ALA A 10 -1.81 8.81 9.91
C ALA A 10 -2.79 9.87 9.39
N SER A 11 -2.25 10.97 8.88
CA SER A 11 -2.93 12.06 8.17
C SER A 11 -3.75 11.61 6.95
N TYR A 12 -3.41 10.51 6.27
CA TYR A 12 -4.15 10.04 5.09
C TYR A 12 -5.37 9.17 5.38
N LEU A 13 -5.52 8.66 6.60
CA LEU A 13 -6.56 7.67 6.91
C LEU A 13 -7.89 8.30 7.38
N ASN A 14 -7.98 9.63 7.49
CA ASN A 14 -9.19 10.34 7.93
C ASN A 14 -9.82 9.78 9.23
N GLY A 15 -9.02 9.12 10.07
CA GLY A 15 -9.46 8.46 11.30
C GLY A 15 -10.04 7.05 11.15
N ASP A 16 -10.20 6.52 9.93
CA ASP A 16 -10.67 5.15 9.70
C ASP A 16 -9.51 4.19 9.41
N TYR A 17 -9.04 3.56 10.48
CA TYR A 17 -7.99 2.54 10.48
C TYR A 17 -8.57 1.13 10.33
N SER A 18 -9.80 0.95 9.85
CA SER A 18 -10.32 -0.38 9.58
C SER A 18 -9.47 -1.09 8.53
N ALA A 19 -9.27 -2.41 8.70
CA ALA A 19 -8.51 -3.21 7.74
C ALA A 19 -9.05 -3.07 6.31
N ALA A 20 -10.38 -2.97 6.17
CA ALA A 20 -11.04 -2.76 4.88
C ALA A 20 -10.66 -1.42 4.22
N ASN A 21 -10.59 -0.32 4.98
CA ASN A 21 -10.17 0.97 4.43
C ASN A 21 -8.68 0.96 4.06
N GLN A 22 -7.85 0.29 4.87
CA GLN A 22 -6.42 0.13 4.59
C GLN A 22 -6.17 -0.69 3.32
N GLU A 23 -6.87 -1.82 3.15
CA GLU A 23 -6.78 -2.65 1.95
C GLU A 23 -7.26 -1.88 0.72
N ARG A 24 -8.39 -1.18 0.81
CA ARG A 24 -8.90 -0.35 -0.29
C ARG A 24 -7.91 0.74 -0.70
N VAL A 25 -7.31 1.45 0.25
CA VAL A 25 -6.31 2.49 -0.03
C VAL A 25 -5.04 1.90 -0.62
N ALA A 26 -4.57 0.76 -0.08
CA ALA A 26 -3.42 0.05 -0.60
C ALA A 26 -3.66 -0.46 -2.03
N ASP A 27 -4.82 -1.05 -2.30
CA ASP A 27 -5.24 -1.52 -3.63
C ASP A 27 -5.28 -0.37 -4.63
N GLN A 28 -5.87 0.77 -4.25
CA GLN A 28 -5.91 1.97 -5.11
C GLN A 28 -4.50 2.48 -5.41
N TYR A 29 -3.63 2.53 -4.41
CA TYR A 29 -2.24 2.95 -4.58
C TYR A 29 -1.46 2.01 -5.48
N VAL A 30 -1.56 0.70 -5.22
CA VAL A 30 -0.89 -0.34 -5.99
C VAL A 30 -1.39 -0.36 -7.43
N SER A 31 -2.70 -0.28 -7.64
CA SER A 31 -3.28 -0.20 -8.97
C SER A 31 -2.86 1.08 -9.71
N SER A 32 -2.82 2.23 -9.03
CA SER A 32 -2.42 3.48 -9.68
C SER A 32 -0.93 3.54 -10.03
N ARG A 33 -0.07 3.01 -9.15
CA ARG A 33 1.40 3.11 -9.30
C ARG A 33 1.99 1.96 -10.10
N TYR A 34 1.46 0.75 -9.94
CA TYR A 34 2.01 -0.48 -10.51
C TYR A 34 1.02 -1.22 -11.42
N GLY A 35 -0.26 -0.82 -11.45
CA GLY A 35 -1.31 -1.49 -12.23
C GLY A 35 -1.92 -2.69 -11.51
N SER A 36 -1.07 -3.55 -10.93
CA SER A 36 -1.49 -4.76 -10.20
C SER A 36 -0.51 -5.09 -9.06
N TRP A 37 -0.96 -5.92 -8.13
CA TRP A 37 -0.10 -6.44 -7.05
C TRP A 37 1.06 -7.29 -7.57
N ASP A 38 0.85 -8.05 -8.66
CA ASP A 38 1.91 -8.85 -9.29
C ASP A 38 3.01 -7.95 -9.86
N ALA A 39 2.63 -6.86 -10.54
CA ALA A 39 3.58 -5.87 -11.04
C ALA A 39 4.28 -5.12 -9.91
N ALA A 40 3.57 -4.83 -8.81
CA ALA A 40 4.15 -4.20 -7.62
C ALA A 40 5.17 -5.11 -6.93
N GLN A 41 4.85 -6.40 -6.78
CA GLN A 41 5.75 -7.40 -6.23
C GLN A 41 7.01 -7.55 -7.10
N ALA A 42 6.84 -7.67 -8.41
CA ALA A 42 7.96 -7.73 -9.35
C ALA A 42 8.85 -6.47 -9.25
N PHE A 43 8.24 -5.28 -9.12
CA PHE A 43 8.96 -4.03 -8.94
C PHE A 43 9.75 -4.01 -7.63
N TRP A 44 9.17 -4.39 -6.49
CA TRP A 44 9.89 -4.38 -5.20
C TRP A 44 11.02 -5.40 -5.16
N LEU A 45 10.81 -6.59 -5.73
CA LEU A 45 11.86 -7.60 -5.88
C LEU A 45 13.01 -7.10 -6.75
N ALA A 46 12.70 -6.42 -7.86
CA ALA A 46 13.71 -5.82 -8.74
C ALA A 46 14.45 -4.64 -8.10
N ASN A 47 13.80 -3.88 -7.22
CA ASN A 47 14.37 -2.69 -6.57
C ASN A 47 14.95 -2.96 -5.17
N GLY A 48 14.85 -4.20 -4.65
CA GLY A 48 15.39 -4.57 -3.34
C GLY A 48 14.65 -3.96 -2.15
N TRP A 49 13.39 -3.59 -2.31
CA TRP A 49 12.56 -3.02 -1.24
C TRP A 49 11.82 -4.16 -0.52
N TYR A 50 12.55 -4.97 0.25
CA TYR A 50 11.97 -6.01 1.11
C TYR A 50 12.39 -5.83 2.56
#